data_AF-A0A8S1Q1V3-F1
#
_entry.id   AF-A0A8S1Q1V3-F1
#
_cell.length_a   1.000
_cell.length_b   1.000
_cell.length_c   1.000
_cell.angle_alpha   90.00
_cell.angle_beta   90.00
_cell.angle_gamma   90.00
#
_symmetry.space_group_name_H-M   'P 1'
#
loop_
_entity.id
_entity.type
_entity.pdbx_description
1 polymer ?
#
loop_
_entity_poly.entity_id
_entity_poly.type
_entity_poly.pdbx_seq_one_letter_code
_entity_poly.pdbx_strand_id
1 'polypeptide(L)'
;MKIIVLIAILSLTQSYRTPQFETGSQVIVQYAGGHILEAQAGVPRQVVVDVKFKKTFEVVPQVFISAQLLDWSVGLPHGYLERVSDITTTGFKLSGGAVAPSPVYSLFVDWYAIYDPRISVVTFETTDVKELKTGSGERKISYTIEHGLKEATNAIVGLIGCKHLLTNPIVEVKVEQVTPKSVTVSARTYWQAQLEYVRFNVLLGTDQSLWTSPPFVFYNDPASSHPFVKRGPSAAEVQQTIELPKVWQSGPRVPIVTLRGYDVERARNMRLQYNKVVLENKLQYNLVTWWDTQIYGVFHQTAVFVADTNFKIFDPDCAELFSEFNFKGDSITVCDRIPDLPGYGWSKPIKSLTVPVSRRLYLFNKEKYEGQRTSFISNQPMMESITFSFAQLQPIEEDNQVLASQ
;
A
#
# COMPACT_ATOMS: atom_id res chain seq x y z
N MET A 1 38.76 30.12 34.67
CA MET A 1 37.72 30.00 33.62
C MET A 1 37.57 28.53 33.27
N LYS A 2 36.52 27.86 33.77
CA LYS A 2 36.24 26.45 33.47
C LYS A 2 35.27 26.42 32.29
N ILE A 3 35.72 25.95 31.13
CA ILE A 3 34.84 25.71 29.99
C ILE A 3 34.04 24.45 30.32
N ILE A 4 32.75 24.65 30.59
CA ILE A 4 31.76 23.59 30.69
C ILE A 4 31.49 23.13 29.27
N VAL A 5 32.05 21.97 28.90
CA VAL A 5 31.67 21.23 27.69
C VAL A 5 30.31 20.61 27.96
N LEU A 6 29.25 21.33 27.58
CA LEU A 6 27.88 20.87 27.74
C LEU A 6 27.55 19.90 26.59
N ILE A 7 27.63 18.62 26.91
CA ILE A 7 26.78 17.50 26.47
C ILE A 7 26.07 17.73 25.11
N ALA A 8 26.71 17.26 24.05
CA ALA A 8 26.04 16.82 22.81
C ALA A 8 26.25 15.31 22.67
N ILE A 9 25.84 14.54 23.68
CA ILE A 9 25.72 13.08 23.63
C ILE A 9 24.27 12.79 24.00
N LEU A 10 23.35 12.94 23.05
CA LEU A 10 21.97 12.44 23.12
C LEU A 10 21.29 12.53 21.76
N SER A 11 21.91 11.87 20.78
CA SER A 11 21.21 11.08 19.76
C SER A 11 22.26 10.15 19.19
N LEU A 12 22.55 9.08 19.94
CA LEU A 12 22.95 7.83 19.32
C LEU A 12 21.85 7.55 18.30
N THR A 13 22.16 7.85 17.04
CA THR A 13 21.32 7.58 15.89
C THR A 13 20.92 6.12 15.98
N GLN A 14 19.62 5.86 16.18
CA GLN A 14 19.11 4.50 16.01
C GLN A 14 19.57 4.08 14.60
N SER A 15 20.46 3.11 14.57
CA SER A 15 21.17 2.71 13.35
C SER A 15 20.31 1.84 12.44
N TYR A 16 19.13 1.47 12.93
CA TYR A 16 18.03 0.89 12.20
C TYR A 16 16.82 1.83 12.23
N ARG A 17 16.02 1.77 11.17
CA ARG A 17 14.73 2.47 11.08
C ARG A 17 13.62 1.56 11.59
N THR A 18 12.49 2.13 11.99
CA THR A 18 11.29 1.36 12.32
C THR A 18 10.19 1.68 11.31
N PRO A 19 9.18 0.81 11.12
CA PRO A 19 8.06 1.12 10.25
C PRO A 19 7.41 2.46 10.62
N GLN A 20 7.26 3.33 9.63
CA GLN A 20 6.55 4.60 9.77
C GLN A 20 5.25 4.52 8.99
N PHE A 21 4.18 5.07 9.55
CA PHE A 21 2.91 5.16 8.84
C PHE A 21 2.14 6.40 9.24
N GLU A 22 1.32 6.87 8.32
CA GLU A 22 0.33 7.91 8.55
C GLU A 22 -0.90 7.64 7.68
N THR A 23 -2.07 7.97 8.20
CA THR A 23 -3.33 7.83 7.47
C THR A 23 -4.19 9.06 7.64
N GLY A 24 -5.10 9.25 6.70
CA GLY A 24 -6.10 10.30 6.77
C GLY A 24 -7.17 10.13 5.69
N SER A 25 -8.17 11.00 5.77
CA SER A 25 -9.20 11.14 4.74
C SER A 25 -9.05 12.51 4.12
N GLN A 26 -9.20 12.59 2.79
CA GLN A 26 -9.13 13.83 2.06
C GLN A 26 -10.35 13.98 1.18
N VAL A 27 -11.02 15.13 1.32
CA VAL A 27 -12.03 15.59 0.38
C VAL A 27 -11.29 16.17 -0.82
N ILE A 28 -11.44 15.56 -1.99
CA ILE A 28 -10.93 16.13 -3.25
C ILE A 28 -11.94 17.15 -3.79
N VAL A 29 -13.21 16.76 -3.80
CA VAL A 29 -14.34 17.60 -4.18
C VAL A 29 -15.56 17.21 -3.35
N GLN A 30 -16.31 18.21 -2.90
CA GLN A 30 -17.59 18.05 -2.22
C GLN A 30 -18.56 19.07 -2.82
N TYR A 31 -19.67 18.57 -3.34
CA TYR A 31 -20.83 19.30 -3.88
C TYR A 31 -20.70 20.84 -3.84
N ALA A 32 -20.23 21.41 -4.94
CA ALA A 32 -20.10 22.85 -5.10
C ALA A 32 -20.68 23.22 -6.47
N GLY A 33 -21.89 23.80 -6.47
CA GLY A 33 -22.50 24.28 -7.71
C GLY A 33 -21.54 25.22 -8.45
N GLY A 34 -21.27 24.93 -9.73
CA GLY A 34 -20.35 25.69 -10.57
C GLY A 34 -18.88 25.28 -10.47
N HIS A 35 -18.59 24.12 -9.87
CA HIS A 35 -17.24 23.58 -9.80
C HIS A 35 -16.75 23.04 -11.15
N ILE A 36 -15.43 23.01 -11.38
CA ILE A 36 -14.84 22.61 -12.67
C ILE A 36 -15.27 21.19 -13.09
N LEU A 37 -15.52 20.30 -12.13
CA LEU A 37 -16.00 18.94 -12.41
C LEU A 37 -17.47 18.87 -12.90
N GLU A 38 -18.23 19.97 -12.76
CA GLU A 38 -19.57 20.17 -13.31
C GLU A 38 -19.57 20.96 -14.63
N ALA A 39 -18.42 21.51 -15.04
CA ALA A 39 -18.30 22.31 -16.26
C ALA A 39 -18.59 21.50 -17.52
N GLN A 40 -18.99 22.19 -18.60
CA GLN A 40 -19.29 21.58 -19.90
C GLN A 40 -18.11 20.76 -20.45
N ALA A 41 -18.42 19.75 -21.27
CA ALA A 41 -17.44 18.92 -21.94
C ALA A 41 -16.43 19.79 -22.73
N GLY A 42 -15.12 19.55 -22.54
CA GLY A 42 -14.05 20.26 -23.26
C GLY A 42 -13.03 21.01 -22.38
N VAL A 43 -13.27 21.16 -21.07
CA VAL A 43 -12.32 21.73 -20.10
C VAL A 43 -11.65 20.59 -19.30
N PRO A 44 -10.37 20.68 -18.91
CA PRO A 44 -9.78 19.74 -17.95
C PRO A 44 -10.60 19.71 -16.65
N ARG A 45 -11.19 18.56 -16.33
CA ARG A 45 -12.00 18.36 -15.12
C ARG A 45 -11.23 17.53 -14.12
N GLN A 46 -10.21 18.15 -13.54
CA GLN A 46 -9.37 17.56 -12.51
C GLN A 46 -9.12 18.57 -11.40
N VAL A 47 -9.19 18.12 -10.16
CA VAL A 47 -8.76 18.86 -8.97
C VAL A 47 -7.50 18.20 -8.44
N VAL A 48 -6.56 19.01 -7.98
CA VAL A 48 -5.34 18.55 -7.30
C VAL A 48 -5.29 19.20 -5.92
N VAL A 49 -5.04 18.38 -4.91
CA VAL A 49 -4.91 18.78 -3.51
C VAL A 49 -3.53 18.35 -3.02
N ASP A 50 -2.81 19.29 -2.40
CA ASP A 50 -1.56 18.98 -1.71
C ASP A 50 -1.87 18.40 -0.33
N VAL A 51 -1.56 17.12 -0.11
CA VAL A 51 -1.71 16.44 1.17
C VAL A 51 -0.40 16.53 1.93
N LYS A 52 -0.43 17.08 3.14
CA LYS A 52 0.74 17.20 4.02
C LYS A 52 0.66 16.17 5.13
N PHE A 53 1.76 15.45 5.36
CA PHE A 53 1.89 14.57 6.51
C PHE A 53 2.03 15.40 7.80
N LYS A 54 1.45 14.91 8.90
CA LYS A 54 1.62 15.47 10.24
C LYS A 54 3.05 15.28 10.73
N LYS A 55 3.73 14.23 10.27
CA LYS A 55 5.13 13.94 10.58
C LYS A 55 5.94 13.74 9.29
N THR A 56 7.17 14.24 9.28
CA THR A 56 8.12 13.96 8.20
C THR A 56 8.58 12.51 8.30
N PHE A 57 8.47 11.77 7.19
CA PHE A 57 9.05 10.44 7.07
C PHE A 57 10.56 10.52 6.86
N GLU A 58 11.29 9.52 7.34
CA GLU A 58 12.73 9.40 7.11
C GLU A 58 13.05 9.00 5.66
N VAL A 59 12.13 8.28 5.02
CA VAL A 59 12.21 7.81 3.62
C VAL A 59 10.87 8.09 2.96
N VAL A 60 10.89 8.37 1.65
CA VAL A 60 9.65 8.55 0.87
C VAL A 60 8.75 7.32 1.06
N PRO A 61 7.54 7.47 1.64
CA PRO A 61 6.65 6.34 1.87
C PRO A 61 5.98 5.89 0.57
N GLN A 62 5.38 4.71 0.59
CA GLN A 62 4.41 4.30 -0.42
C GLN A 62 3.02 4.76 0.00
N VAL A 63 2.17 5.16 -0.95
CA VAL A 63 0.83 5.68 -0.66
C VAL A 63 -0.23 4.81 -1.34
N PHE A 64 -1.00 4.10 -0.52
CA PHE A 64 -2.24 3.44 -0.95
C PHE A 64 -3.41 4.40 -0.74
N ILE A 65 -4.38 4.36 -1.66
CA ILE A 65 -5.61 5.15 -1.57
C ILE A 65 -6.84 4.25 -1.74
N SER A 66 -7.94 4.61 -1.11
CA SER A 66 -9.23 3.99 -1.34
C SER A 66 -10.33 5.02 -1.48
N ALA A 67 -11.21 4.81 -2.46
CA ALA A 67 -12.38 5.65 -2.68
C ALA A 67 -13.37 5.50 -1.52
N GLN A 68 -13.40 6.50 -0.64
CA GLN A 68 -14.28 6.54 0.53
C GLN A 68 -15.69 6.97 0.17
N LEU A 69 -15.82 7.94 -0.73
CA LEU A 69 -17.11 8.47 -1.20
C LEU A 69 -17.05 8.67 -2.71
N LEU A 70 -18.03 8.11 -3.40
CA LEU A 70 -18.24 8.27 -4.84
C LEU A 70 -19.65 8.83 -5.06
N ASP A 71 -19.74 10.04 -5.63
CA ASP A 71 -21.00 10.69 -6.03
C ASP A 71 -20.88 11.25 -7.45
N TRP A 72 -21.59 10.64 -8.40
CA TRP A 72 -21.58 11.11 -9.79
C TRP A 72 -22.92 10.91 -10.50
N SER A 73 -23.07 11.66 -11.59
CA SER A 73 -24.29 11.69 -12.41
C SER A 73 -24.52 10.39 -13.19
N VAL A 74 -25.79 10.09 -13.46
CA VAL A 74 -26.24 8.96 -14.31
C VAL A 74 -25.89 9.07 -15.78
N GLY A 75 -25.58 10.28 -16.27
CA GLY A 75 -25.34 10.50 -17.68
C GLY A 75 -24.25 9.56 -18.21
N LEU A 76 -24.40 9.02 -19.41
CA LEU A 76 -23.35 8.24 -20.06
C LEU A 76 -22.78 9.02 -21.25
N PRO A 77 -21.46 8.97 -21.50
CA PRO A 77 -20.47 8.26 -20.70
C PRO A 77 -20.17 8.99 -19.37
N HIS A 78 -19.99 8.24 -18.28
CA HIS A 78 -19.51 8.75 -16.99
C HIS A 78 -18.23 8.04 -16.58
N GLY A 79 -17.50 8.67 -15.69
CA GLY A 79 -16.31 8.06 -15.13
C GLY A 79 -15.56 9.02 -14.24
N TYR A 80 -14.78 8.44 -13.35
CA TYR A 80 -13.93 9.14 -12.41
C TYR A 80 -12.51 8.57 -12.47
N LEU A 81 -11.57 9.34 -11.95
CA LEU A 81 -10.21 8.90 -11.68
C LEU A 81 -9.73 9.51 -10.37
N GLU A 82 -8.91 8.77 -9.65
CA GLU A 82 -8.16 9.22 -8.48
C GLU A 82 -6.68 8.84 -8.69
N ARG A 83 -5.77 9.76 -8.40
CA ARG A 83 -4.33 9.58 -8.66
C ARG A 83 -3.50 10.26 -7.60
N VAL A 84 -2.57 9.48 -7.05
CA VAL A 84 -1.45 9.96 -6.24
C VAL A 84 -0.27 10.29 -7.16
N SER A 85 0.43 11.38 -6.86
CA SER A 85 1.64 11.82 -7.54
C SER A 85 2.55 12.59 -6.59
N ASP A 86 3.78 12.86 -7.00
CA ASP A 86 4.74 13.71 -6.28
C ASP A 86 4.89 13.34 -4.79
N ILE A 87 5.03 12.05 -4.48
CA ILE A 87 5.20 11.58 -3.11
C ILE A 87 6.59 11.99 -2.61
N THR A 88 6.62 12.68 -1.47
CA THR A 88 7.82 13.13 -0.77
C THR A 88 7.80 12.64 0.67
N THR A 89 8.85 12.92 1.45
CA THR A 89 8.86 12.64 2.89
C THR A 89 7.89 13.52 3.70
N THR A 90 7.36 14.59 3.12
CA THR A 90 6.50 15.57 3.82
C THR A 90 5.05 15.58 3.33
N GLY A 91 4.74 14.87 2.26
CA GLY A 91 3.40 14.86 1.68
C GLY A 91 3.38 14.32 0.25
N PHE A 92 2.24 14.46 -0.40
CA PHE A 92 2.01 14.03 -1.78
C PHE A 92 0.91 14.87 -2.43
N LYS A 93 0.76 14.75 -3.77
CA LYS A 93 -0.38 15.31 -4.49
C LYS A 93 -1.45 14.26 -4.72
N LEU A 94 -2.66 14.55 -4.27
CA LEU A 94 -3.84 13.77 -4.58
C LEU A 94 -4.64 14.49 -5.66
N SER A 95 -5.00 13.79 -6.72
CA SER A 95 -5.85 14.35 -7.76
C SER A 95 -7.07 13.48 -7.99
N GLY A 96 -8.21 14.12 -8.25
CA GLY A 96 -9.45 13.45 -8.62
C GLY A 96 -10.12 14.19 -9.77
N GLY A 97 -10.77 13.47 -10.66
CA GLY A 97 -11.31 14.08 -11.87
C GLY A 97 -12.38 13.27 -12.57
N ALA A 98 -13.09 13.93 -13.47
CA ALA A 98 -14.12 13.34 -14.30
C ALA A 98 -13.53 12.99 -15.68
N VAL A 99 -13.46 11.69 -16.01
CA VAL A 99 -12.89 11.19 -17.29
C VAL A 99 -13.92 11.10 -18.42
N ALA A 100 -15.17 11.49 -18.17
CA ALA A 100 -16.24 11.49 -19.15
C ALA A 100 -17.25 12.61 -18.91
N PRO A 101 -17.99 13.11 -19.92
CA PRO A 101 -18.75 14.35 -19.88
C PRO A 101 -19.70 14.52 -18.69
N SER A 102 -20.18 13.42 -18.12
CA SER A 102 -21.01 13.46 -16.93
C SER A 102 -20.31 14.07 -15.72
N PRO A 103 -21.04 14.86 -14.90
CA PRO A 103 -20.50 15.44 -13.68
C PRO A 103 -20.09 14.39 -12.63
N VAL A 104 -19.03 14.71 -11.90
CA VAL A 104 -18.67 14.07 -10.63
C VAL A 104 -18.90 15.10 -9.52
N TYR A 105 -19.84 14.81 -8.63
CA TYR A 105 -20.31 15.73 -7.61
C TYR A 105 -19.40 15.72 -6.37
N SER A 106 -18.97 14.53 -5.94
CA SER A 106 -18.10 14.38 -4.76
C SER A 106 -17.15 13.19 -4.91
N LEU A 107 -15.90 13.36 -4.49
CA LEU A 107 -14.87 12.30 -4.39
C LEU A 107 -14.11 12.48 -3.08
N PHE A 108 -14.24 11.51 -2.18
CA PHE A 108 -13.47 11.47 -0.93
C PHE A 108 -12.59 10.24 -0.94
N VAL A 109 -11.37 10.39 -0.47
CA VAL A 109 -10.36 9.32 -0.52
C VAL A 109 -9.76 9.15 0.87
N ASP A 110 -9.71 7.91 1.34
CA ASP A 110 -8.81 7.53 2.42
C ASP A 110 -7.42 7.25 1.85
N TRP A 111 -6.39 7.73 2.52
CA TRP A 111 -5.01 7.53 2.12
C TRP A 111 -4.19 6.93 3.27
N TYR A 112 -3.21 6.12 2.88
CA TYR A 112 -2.37 5.32 3.76
C TYR A 112 -0.93 5.46 3.28
N ALA A 113 -0.15 6.32 3.93
CA ALA A 113 1.27 6.49 3.69
C ALA A 113 2.05 5.53 4.58
N ILE A 114 2.79 4.60 3.99
CA ILE A 114 3.45 3.50 4.69
C ILE A 114 4.90 3.41 4.24
N TYR A 115 5.82 3.47 5.20
CA TYR A 115 7.21 3.06 5.04
C TYR A 115 7.42 1.78 5.86
N ASP A 116 7.29 0.64 5.18
CA ASP A 116 7.59 -0.69 5.70
C ASP A 116 8.03 -1.57 4.52
N PRO A 117 9.22 -2.20 4.54
CA PRO A 117 9.70 -3.03 3.43
C PRO A 117 8.88 -4.31 3.24
N ARG A 118 8.00 -4.65 4.20
CA ARG A 118 7.06 -5.77 4.09
C ARG A 118 5.76 -5.38 3.38
N ILE A 119 5.63 -4.12 2.97
CA ILE A 119 4.48 -3.57 2.26
C ILE A 119 4.91 -3.09 0.87
N SER A 120 4.03 -3.29 -0.11
CA SER A 120 4.21 -2.74 -1.46
C SER A 120 2.90 -2.22 -2.01
N VAL A 121 2.92 -1.04 -2.64
CA VAL A 121 1.77 -0.46 -3.32
C VAL A 121 2.03 -0.44 -4.82
N VAL A 122 1.14 -1.07 -5.57
CA VAL A 122 1.19 -1.09 -7.03
C VAL A 122 -0.04 -0.39 -7.57
N THR A 123 0.12 0.53 -8.52
CA THR A 123 -1.02 1.17 -9.19
C THR A 123 -1.00 0.84 -10.66
N PHE A 124 -2.15 0.45 -11.19
CA PHE A 124 -2.32 0.05 -12.57
C PHE A 124 -3.44 0.86 -13.23
N GLU A 125 -3.21 1.25 -14.47
CA GLU A 125 -4.14 2.00 -15.29
C GLU A 125 -4.04 1.51 -16.73
N THR A 126 -5.18 1.27 -17.38
CA THR A 126 -5.18 0.90 -18.79
C THR A 126 -6.46 1.27 -19.52
N THR A 127 -6.32 1.56 -20.81
CA THR A 127 -7.41 1.63 -21.79
C THR A 127 -7.50 0.38 -22.65
N ASP A 128 -6.58 -0.57 -22.49
CA ASP A 128 -6.61 -1.87 -23.18
C ASP A 128 -7.55 -2.83 -22.43
N VAL A 129 -8.84 -2.52 -22.57
CA VAL A 129 -9.97 -3.26 -22.00
C VAL A 129 -10.90 -3.72 -23.13
N LYS A 130 -10.35 -4.16 -24.28
CA LYS A 130 -11.13 -4.49 -25.48
C LYS A 130 -12.29 -5.46 -25.20
N GLU A 131 -12.05 -6.46 -24.37
CA GLU A 131 -13.06 -7.44 -23.95
C GLU A 131 -14.16 -6.81 -23.10
N LEU A 132 -13.87 -5.75 -22.34
CA LEU A 132 -14.85 -5.02 -21.54
C LEU A 132 -15.50 -3.87 -22.34
N LYS A 133 -14.92 -3.43 -23.46
CA LYS A 133 -15.43 -2.35 -24.32
C LYS A 133 -16.64 -2.76 -25.15
N THR A 134 -16.82 -4.05 -25.40
CA THR A 134 -17.84 -4.57 -26.32
C THR A 134 -18.49 -5.85 -25.79
N GLY A 135 -19.61 -6.26 -26.39
CA GLY A 135 -20.30 -7.49 -26.03
C GLY A 135 -21.27 -7.37 -24.86
N SER A 136 -21.73 -8.53 -24.39
CA SER A 136 -22.68 -8.67 -23.28
C SER A 136 -22.39 -9.92 -22.45
N GLY A 137 -22.97 -10.00 -21.25
CA GLY A 137 -22.71 -11.06 -20.27
C GLY A 137 -21.53 -10.72 -19.36
N GLU A 138 -21.11 -11.70 -18.55
CA GLU A 138 -19.87 -11.62 -17.79
C GLU A 138 -18.69 -11.63 -18.75
N ARG A 139 -17.86 -10.58 -18.66
CA ARG A 139 -16.60 -10.41 -19.39
C ARG A 139 -15.52 -10.09 -18.38
N LYS A 140 -14.35 -10.69 -18.57
CA LYS A 140 -13.24 -10.64 -17.61
C LYS A 140 -11.93 -10.53 -18.37
N ILE A 141 -11.13 -9.53 -18.00
CA ILE A 141 -9.73 -9.42 -18.38
C ILE A 141 -8.86 -9.56 -17.13
N SER A 142 -7.69 -10.18 -17.26
CA SER A 142 -6.73 -10.33 -16.16
C SER A 142 -5.43 -9.60 -16.49
N TYR A 143 -4.88 -8.92 -15.50
CA TYR A 143 -3.63 -8.18 -15.58
C TYR A 143 -2.63 -8.78 -14.59
N THR A 144 -1.47 -9.21 -15.09
CA THR A 144 -0.35 -9.62 -14.26
C THR A 144 0.60 -8.43 -14.12
N ILE A 145 0.81 -7.98 -12.89
CA ILE A 145 1.57 -6.77 -12.59
C ILE A 145 2.74 -7.14 -11.69
N GLU A 146 3.95 -6.76 -12.09
CA GLU A 146 5.16 -7.05 -11.35
C GLU A 146 5.27 -6.21 -10.06
N HIS A 147 5.89 -6.77 -9.03
CA HIS A 147 6.19 -6.07 -7.78
C HIS A 147 7.49 -6.56 -7.12
N GLY A 148 8.05 -5.72 -6.24
CA GLY A 148 9.32 -6.02 -5.55
C GLY A 148 9.21 -6.85 -4.26
N LEU A 149 8.00 -7.00 -3.70
CA LEU A 149 7.81 -7.68 -2.42
C LEU A 149 7.82 -9.22 -2.56
N LYS A 150 9.00 -9.83 -2.40
CA LYS A 150 9.22 -11.28 -2.59
C LYS A 150 8.39 -12.17 -1.66
N GLU A 151 8.10 -11.69 -0.46
CA GLU A 151 7.37 -12.43 0.57
C GLU A 151 5.88 -12.04 0.63
N ALA A 152 5.35 -11.42 -0.44
CA ALA A 152 3.95 -11.05 -0.50
C ALA A 152 3.04 -12.28 -0.42
N THR A 153 2.19 -12.31 0.59
CA THR A 153 1.19 -13.38 0.81
C THR A 153 -0.23 -12.82 0.81
N ASN A 154 -0.41 -11.56 1.18
CA ASN A 154 -1.69 -10.90 1.31
C ASN A 154 -1.80 -9.71 0.36
N ALA A 155 -3.00 -9.49 -0.16
CA ALA A 155 -3.27 -8.40 -1.09
C ALA A 155 -4.73 -7.93 -1.03
N ILE A 156 -4.90 -6.62 -1.10
CA ILE A 156 -6.20 -5.96 -1.24
C ILE A 156 -6.14 -5.00 -2.44
N VAL A 157 -7.23 -4.94 -3.21
CA VAL A 157 -7.33 -4.09 -4.40
C VAL A 157 -8.42 -3.04 -4.24
N GLY A 158 -8.13 -1.79 -4.60
CA GLY A 158 -9.10 -0.71 -4.65
C GLY A 158 -9.37 -0.23 -6.07
N LEU A 159 -10.64 -0.14 -6.46
CA LEU A 159 -11.05 0.56 -7.69
C LEU A 159 -10.95 2.06 -7.44
N ILE A 160 -10.05 2.73 -8.18
CA ILE A 160 -9.76 4.16 -8.02
C ILE A 160 -9.94 4.93 -9.33
N GLY A 161 -10.62 4.32 -10.30
CA GLY A 161 -11.00 4.98 -11.53
C GLY A 161 -11.60 4.02 -12.55
N CYS A 162 -12.60 4.49 -13.28
CA CYS A 162 -13.19 3.76 -14.41
C CYS A 162 -13.99 4.71 -15.30
N LYS A 163 -14.23 4.31 -16.55
CA LYS A 163 -15.06 5.05 -17.51
C LYS A 163 -16.06 4.12 -18.18
N HIS A 164 -17.34 4.34 -17.91
CA HIS A 164 -18.47 3.63 -18.52
C HIS A 164 -18.91 4.31 -19.82
N LEU A 165 -19.24 3.51 -20.83
CA LEU A 165 -19.59 3.98 -22.17
C LEU A 165 -21.09 4.07 -22.43
N LEU A 166 -21.83 2.97 -22.26
CA LEU A 166 -23.15 2.83 -22.88
C LEU A 166 -24.26 2.35 -21.95
N THR A 167 -24.03 1.31 -21.15
CA THR A 167 -25.09 0.69 -20.33
C THR A 167 -24.52 -0.01 -19.10
N ASN A 168 -25.40 -0.27 -18.13
CA ASN A 168 -25.29 -1.07 -16.90
C ASN A 168 -23.96 -0.98 -16.12
N PRO A 169 -23.85 -0.14 -15.07
CA PRO A 169 -22.59 0.19 -14.40
C PRO A 169 -22.07 -0.91 -13.46
N ILE A 170 -22.05 -2.16 -13.90
CA ILE A 170 -21.52 -3.29 -13.13
C ILE A 170 -20.04 -3.43 -13.44
N VAL A 171 -19.21 -3.09 -12.46
CA VAL A 171 -17.74 -3.24 -12.55
C VAL A 171 -17.23 -3.86 -11.26
N GLU A 172 -16.30 -4.80 -11.37
CA GLU A 172 -15.56 -5.37 -10.24
C GLU A 172 -14.07 -5.49 -10.61
N VAL A 173 -13.19 -5.14 -9.68
CA VAL A 173 -11.79 -5.58 -9.67
C VAL A 173 -11.53 -6.58 -8.55
N LYS A 174 -10.69 -7.57 -8.82
CA LYS A 174 -10.42 -8.64 -7.85
C LYS A 174 -8.98 -9.13 -7.97
N VAL A 175 -8.31 -9.28 -6.83
CA VAL A 175 -7.04 -10.03 -6.77
C VAL A 175 -7.36 -11.51 -7.00
N GLU A 176 -6.77 -12.08 -8.06
CA GLU A 176 -6.92 -13.50 -8.41
C GLU A 176 -5.77 -14.34 -7.85
N GLN A 177 -4.55 -13.78 -7.86
CA GLN A 177 -3.35 -14.49 -7.41
C GLN A 177 -2.27 -13.51 -6.95
N VAL A 178 -1.53 -13.89 -5.91
CA VAL A 178 -0.29 -13.21 -5.47
C VAL A 178 0.85 -14.21 -5.61
N THR A 179 1.98 -13.77 -6.14
CA THR A 179 3.22 -14.54 -6.24
C THR A 179 4.39 -13.69 -5.74
N PRO A 180 5.58 -14.26 -5.52
CA PRO A 180 6.76 -13.48 -5.12
C PRO A 180 7.18 -12.36 -6.08
N LYS A 181 6.74 -12.39 -7.34
CA LYS A 181 7.18 -11.43 -8.36
C LYS A 181 6.05 -10.63 -8.98
N SER A 182 4.80 -11.06 -8.80
CA SER A 182 3.66 -10.47 -9.47
C SER A 182 2.35 -10.70 -8.75
N VAL A 183 1.44 -9.76 -8.93
CA VAL A 183 0.03 -9.88 -8.56
C VAL A 183 -0.83 -9.93 -9.83
N THR A 184 -1.77 -10.87 -9.87
CA THR A 184 -2.75 -10.96 -10.95
C THR A 184 -4.08 -10.38 -10.45
N VAL A 185 -4.57 -9.33 -11.12
CA VAL A 185 -5.85 -8.67 -10.83
C VAL A 185 -6.75 -8.82 -12.04
N SER A 186 -8.00 -9.23 -11.82
CA SER A 186 -9.02 -9.19 -12.87
C SER A 186 -9.88 -7.94 -12.78
N ALA A 187 -10.30 -7.44 -13.93
CA ALA A 187 -11.40 -6.49 -14.08
C ALA A 187 -12.56 -7.19 -14.80
N ARG A 188 -13.76 -7.04 -14.24
CA ARG A 188 -14.97 -7.70 -14.71
C ARG A 188 -16.07 -6.70 -14.99
N THR A 189 -16.82 -6.97 -16.03
CA THR A 189 -18.05 -6.28 -16.39
C THR A 189 -19.13 -7.32 -16.63
N TYR A 190 -20.37 -7.01 -16.28
CA TYR A 190 -21.48 -7.95 -16.41
C TYR A 190 -22.59 -7.38 -17.30
N TRP A 191 -23.49 -8.22 -17.78
CA TRP A 191 -24.62 -7.78 -18.62
C TRP A 191 -24.12 -6.96 -19.80
N GLN A 192 -24.63 -5.75 -20.03
CA GLN A 192 -24.21 -4.88 -21.13
C GLN A 192 -23.15 -3.83 -20.71
N ALA A 193 -22.62 -3.91 -19.48
CA ALA A 193 -21.60 -3.00 -18.94
C ALA A 193 -20.44 -2.79 -19.92
N GLN A 194 -20.11 -1.57 -20.30
CA GLN A 194 -18.99 -1.32 -21.21
C GLN A 194 -18.02 -0.31 -20.63
N LEU A 195 -16.76 -0.72 -20.48
CA LEU A 195 -15.70 0.10 -19.92
C LEU A 195 -14.70 0.51 -21.00
N GLU A 196 -14.34 1.79 -21.04
CA GLU A 196 -13.25 2.29 -21.88
C GLU A 196 -11.90 2.26 -21.16
N TYR A 197 -11.94 2.32 -19.83
CA TYR A 197 -10.82 2.59 -18.95
C TYR A 197 -11.07 1.99 -17.58
N VAL A 198 -10.01 1.45 -16.96
CA VAL A 198 -10.00 1.02 -15.57
C VAL A 198 -8.68 1.41 -14.90
N ARG A 199 -8.76 1.80 -13.63
CA ARG A 199 -7.64 2.11 -12.75
C ARG A 199 -7.89 1.53 -11.38
N PHE A 200 -6.89 0.85 -10.85
CA PHE A 200 -6.93 0.28 -9.52
C PHE A 200 -5.55 0.35 -8.87
N ASN A 201 -5.50 0.28 -7.55
CA ASN A 201 -4.27 0.07 -6.81
C ASN A 201 -4.37 -1.21 -5.97
N VAL A 202 -3.22 -1.79 -5.69
CA VAL A 202 -3.08 -3.01 -4.89
C VAL A 202 -2.14 -2.70 -3.75
N LEU A 203 -2.58 -2.94 -2.53
CA LEU A 203 -1.73 -2.99 -1.35
C LEU A 203 -1.36 -4.45 -1.10
N LEU A 204 -0.08 -4.75 -1.21
CA LEU A 204 0.53 -6.04 -0.96
C LEU A 204 1.20 -6.02 0.41
N GLY A 205 1.18 -7.14 1.11
CA GLY A 205 1.89 -7.30 2.36
C GLY A 205 2.23 -8.75 2.68
N THR A 206 3.12 -8.92 3.65
CA THR A 206 3.41 -10.23 4.27
C THR A 206 2.37 -10.56 5.34
N ASP A 207 2.29 -11.81 5.76
CA ASP A 207 1.43 -12.25 6.89
C ASP A 207 1.71 -11.51 8.21
N GLN A 208 2.86 -10.84 8.31
CA GLN A 208 3.24 -10.07 9.48
C GLN A 208 2.77 -8.61 9.43
N SER A 209 2.64 -8.04 8.24
CA SER A 209 2.39 -6.61 8.07
C SER A 209 0.96 -6.31 7.61
N LEU A 210 0.31 -7.25 6.93
CA LEU A 210 -1.01 -7.09 6.36
C LEU A 210 -1.78 -8.39 6.49
N TRP A 211 -3.01 -8.32 7.00
CA TRP A 211 -4.01 -9.33 6.64
C TRP A 211 -5.16 -8.70 5.91
N THR A 212 -5.82 -9.54 5.14
CA THR A 212 -6.93 -9.20 4.28
C THR A 212 -8.08 -10.14 4.55
N SER A 213 -9.29 -9.59 4.60
CA SER A 213 -10.49 -10.40 4.59
C SER A 213 -10.67 -11.09 3.24
N PRO A 214 -11.52 -12.13 3.15
CA PRO A 214 -12.10 -12.55 1.89
C PRO A 214 -12.76 -11.37 1.15
N PRO A 215 -12.89 -11.44 -0.19
CA PRO A 215 -13.72 -10.50 -0.94
C PRO A 215 -15.19 -10.66 -0.55
N PHE A 216 -15.85 -9.54 -0.27
CA PHE A 216 -17.26 -9.51 0.08
C PHE A 216 -18.09 -8.83 -1.02
N VAL A 217 -19.36 -9.23 -1.11
CA VAL A 217 -20.34 -8.63 -2.02
C VAL A 217 -21.72 -8.59 -1.36
N PHE A 218 -22.37 -7.42 -1.41
CA PHE A 218 -23.81 -7.28 -1.12
C PHE A 218 -24.62 -7.41 -2.40
N TYR A 219 -25.05 -8.62 -2.75
CA TYR A 219 -26.04 -8.79 -3.82
C TYR A 219 -27.44 -8.61 -3.27
N ASN A 220 -28.17 -7.67 -3.84
CA ASN A 220 -29.55 -7.41 -3.48
C ASN A 220 -30.43 -7.75 -4.68
N ASP A 221 -31.40 -8.65 -4.47
CA ASP A 221 -32.47 -8.86 -5.43
C ASP A 221 -33.22 -7.53 -5.63
N PRO A 222 -33.43 -7.07 -6.88
CA PRO A 222 -34.24 -5.88 -7.17
C PRO A 222 -35.65 -5.93 -6.57
N ALA A 223 -36.20 -7.12 -6.30
CA ALA A 223 -37.48 -7.32 -5.63
C ALA A 223 -37.37 -7.37 -4.08
N SER A 224 -36.16 -7.35 -3.52
CA SER A 224 -35.95 -7.43 -2.07
C SER A 224 -36.34 -6.13 -1.34
N SER A 225 -36.59 -6.26 -0.04
CA SER A 225 -36.76 -5.14 0.88
C SER A 225 -35.44 -4.57 1.40
N HIS A 226 -34.30 -4.94 0.80
CA HIS A 226 -32.98 -4.49 1.26
C HIS A 226 -32.88 -2.95 1.20
N PRO A 227 -32.27 -2.29 2.21
CA PRO A 227 -32.20 -0.82 2.27
C PRO A 227 -31.56 -0.15 1.04
N PHE A 228 -30.66 -0.83 0.33
CA PHE A 228 -30.02 -0.30 -0.89
C PHE A 228 -30.89 -0.43 -2.16
N VAL A 229 -31.99 -1.17 -2.11
CA VAL A 229 -32.92 -1.38 -3.23
C VAL A 229 -34.23 -0.63 -3.01
N LYS A 230 -34.78 -0.74 -1.79
CA LYS A 230 -36.08 -0.16 -1.45
C LYS A 230 -35.93 1.27 -0.95
N ARG A 231 -36.42 2.22 -1.76
CA ARG A 231 -36.37 3.67 -1.53
C ARG A 231 -36.87 4.07 -0.13
N GLY A 232 -35.97 4.62 0.68
CA GLY A 232 -36.30 5.50 1.79
C GLY A 232 -36.17 6.98 1.37
N PRO A 233 -36.81 7.93 2.06
CA PRO A 233 -36.62 9.37 1.83
C PRO A 233 -35.24 9.89 2.27
N SER A 234 -34.44 9.06 2.93
CA SER A 234 -33.16 9.39 3.59
C SER A 234 -32.04 8.45 3.15
N ALA A 235 -30.83 8.68 3.67
CA ALA A 235 -29.72 7.75 3.49
C ALA A 235 -30.08 6.34 4.00
N ALA A 236 -29.63 5.31 3.26
CA ALA A 236 -29.69 3.91 3.68
C ALA A 236 -28.31 3.48 4.14
N GLU A 237 -28.25 2.81 5.29
CA GLU A 237 -27.01 2.43 5.98
C GLU A 237 -27.04 0.93 6.30
N VAL A 238 -25.97 0.22 5.93
CA VAL A 238 -25.76 -1.19 6.28
C VAL A 238 -24.45 -1.30 7.04
N GLN A 239 -24.53 -1.75 8.28
CA GLN A 239 -23.36 -2.02 9.10
C GLN A 239 -22.74 -3.37 8.75
N GLN A 240 -21.43 -3.37 8.56
CA GLN A 240 -20.60 -4.56 8.43
C GLN A 240 -19.79 -4.79 9.68
N THR A 241 -19.62 -6.06 10.00
CA THR A 241 -18.81 -6.51 11.13
C THR A 241 -17.98 -7.71 10.66
N ILE A 242 -16.67 -7.59 10.80
CA ILE A 242 -15.71 -8.61 10.41
C ILE A 242 -14.91 -9.01 11.64
N GLU A 243 -14.99 -10.28 12.00
CA GLU A 243 -14.19 -10.86 13.08
C GLU A 243 -12.73 -10.94 12.66
N LEU A 244 -11.84 -10.48 13.54
CA LEU A 244 -10.40 -10.57 13.30
C LEU A 244 -9.88 -11.94 13.77
N PRO A 245 -8.82 -12.48 13.13
CA PRO A 245 -8.10 -13.62 13.65
C PRO A 245 -7.67 -13.43 15.11
N LYS A 246 -7.94 -14.42 15.96
CA LYS A 246 -7.61 -14.37 17.40
C LYS A 246 -6.12 -14.21 17.71
N VAL A 247 -5.24 -14.60 16.78
CA VAL A 247 -3.77 -14.68 16.97
C VAL A 247 -3.04 -13.55 16.24
N TRP A 248 -3.71 -12.44 15.92
CA TRP A 248 -3.02 -11.37 15.21
C TRP A 248 -2.02 -10.63 16.11
N GLN A 249 -0.81 -10.45 15.56
CA GLN A 249 0.31 -9.66 16.06
C GLN A 249 -0.05 -8.37 16.82
N SER A 250 0.74 -8.11 17.87
CA SER A 250 0.70 -6.87 18.64
C SER A 250 1.34 -5.71 17.89
N GLY A 251 0.69 -4.55 17.89
CA GLY A 251 1.23 -3.29 17.36
C GLY A 251 0.11 -2.29 17.09
N PRO A 252 0.44 -1.05 16.70
CA PRO A 252 -0.53 -0.13 16.09
C PRO A 252 -1.17 -0.78 14.86
N ARG A 253 -2.51 -0.78 14.85
CA ARG A 253 -3.33 -1.39 13.79
C ARG A 253 -4.08 -0.33 13.03
N VAL A 254 -4.11 -0.45 11.71
CA VAL A 254 -4.74 0.49 10.79
C VAL A 254 -5.79 -0.25 9.98
N PRO A 255 -7.09 0.03 10.17
CA PRO A 255 -8.13 -0.57 9.36
C PRO A 255 -8.14 0.06 7.96
N ILE A 256 -8.30 -0.80 6.96
CA ILE A 256 -8.42 -0.42 5.55
C ILE A 256 -9.71 -1.03 5.03
N VAL A 257 -10.57 -0.20 4.45
CA VAL A 257 -11.76 -0.64 3.74
C VAL A 257 -11.59 -0.17 2.31
N THR A 258 -11.89 -1.03 1.33
CA THR A 258 -11.84 -0.61 -0.06
C THR A 258 -13.03 -1.06 -0.87
N LEU A 259 -13.47 -0.16 -1.74
CA LEU A 259 -14.37 -0.48 -2.82
C LEU A 259 -13.59 -1.19 -3.93
N ARG A 260 -14.12 -2.32 -4.35
CA ARG A 260 -13.64 -3.11 -5.49
C ARG A 260 -14.53 -2.95 -6.71
N GLY A 261 -15.74 -2.44 -6.53
CA GLY A 261 -16.72 -2.43 -7.58
C GLY A 261 -18.11 -2.13 -7.06
N TYR A 262 -19.05 -2.03 -7.99
CA TYR A 262 -20.44 -1.72 -7.72
C TYR A 262 -21.34 -2.24 -8.84
N ASP A 263 -22.63 -2.36 -8.53
CA ASP A 263 -23.74 -2.62 -9.45
C ASP A 263 -24.87 -1.63 -9.08
N VAL A 264 -25.14 -0.69 -9.97
CA VAL A 264 -26.05 0.44 -9.74
C VAL A 264 -27.12 0.43 -10.81
N GLU A 265 -28.35 0.80 -10.43
CA GLU A 265 -29.44 0.94 -11.39
C GLU A 265 -29.11 2.02 -12.43
N ARG A 266 -29.23 1.69 -13.72
CA ARG A 266 -28.78 2.53 -14.85
C ARG A 266 -29.35 3.96 -14.81
N ALA A 267 -30.60 4.11 -14.36
CA ALA A 267 -31.28 5.40 -14.31
C ALA A 267 -30.98 6.21 -13.03
N ARG A 268 -30.13 5.71 -12.14
CA ARG A 268 -29.87 6.27 -10.80
C ARG A 268 -28.40 6.59 -10.57
N ASN A 269 -28.16 7.68 -9.85
CA ASN A 269 -26.82 8.19 -9.62
C ASN A 269 -26.03 7.18 -8.77
N MET A 270 -24.72 7.07 -9.00
CA MET A 270 -23.86 6.35 -8.07
C MET A 270 -23.61 7.26 -6.87
N ARG A 271 -24.06 6.81 -5.69
CA ARG A 271 -23.82 7.49 -4.41
C ARG A 271 -23.53 6.46 -3.36
N LEU A 272 -22.25 6.26 -3.12
CA LEU A 272 -21.76 5.25 -2.20
C LEU A 272 -20.70 5.88 -1.32
N GLN A 273 -20.83 5.64 -0.03
CA GLN A 273 -19.84 6.00 0.97
C GLN A 273 -19.61 4.81 1.88
N TYR A 274 -18.38 4.62 2.36
CA TYR A 274 -18.16 3.89 3.60
C TYR A 274 -17.69 4.84 4.72
N ASN A 275 -18.19 4.67 5.93
CA ASN A 275 -17.84 5.52 7.07
C ASN A 275 -17.88 4.74 8.40
N LYS A 276 -17.62 5.45 9.50
CA LYS A 276 -17.59 4.91 10.87
C LYS A 276 -16.73 3.64 10.98
N VAL A 277 -15.54 3.68 10.39
CA VAL A 277 -14.57 2.57 10.45
C VAL A 277 -14.03 2.49 11.88
N VAL A 278 -14.36 1.42 12.59
CA VAL A 278 -13.97 1.17 13.98
C VAL A 278 -13.20 -0.14 14.04
N LEU A 279 -12.03 -0.11 14.67
CA LEU A 279 -11.18 -1.27 14.87
C LEU A 279 -10.91 -1.50 16.36
N GLU A 280 -11.57 -2.50 16.92
CA GLU A 280 -11.39 -2.94 18.31
C GLU A 280 -10.93 -4.40 18.35
N ASN A 281 -11.80 -5.32 18.78
CA ASN A 281 -11.65 -6.76 18.62
C ASN A 281 -12.17 -7.27 17.26
N LYS A 282 -12.98 -6.46 16.59
CA LYS A 282 -13.57 -6.67 15.28
C LYS A 282 -13.44 -5.40 14.44
N LEU A 283 -13.50 -5.53 13.12
CA LEU A 283 -13.56 -4.41 12.21
C LEU A 283 -15.03 -4.12 11.87
N GLN A 284 -15.49 -2.91 12.18
CA GLN A 284 -16.84 -2.45 11.83
C GLN A 284 -16.78 -1.23 10.94
N TYR A 285 -17.70 -1.13 9.99
CA TYR A 285 -17.87 0.05 9.14
C TYR A 285 -19.27 0.03 8.54
N ASN A 286 -19.73 1.18 8.08
CA ASN A 286 -21.06 1.32 7.53
C ASN A 286 -20.97 1.68 6.06
N LEU A 287 -21.67 0.93 5.22
CA LEU A 287 -21.91 1.28 3.83
C LEU A 287 -23.17 2.15 3.76
N VAL A 288 -23.06 3.30 3.10
CA VAL A 288 -24.10 4.32 3.05
C VAL A 288 -24.40 4.69 1.61
N THR A 289 -25.69 4.76 1.27
CA THR A 289 -26.20 5.28 0.01
C THR A 289 -27.24 6.36 0.30
N TRP A 290 -27.51 7.28 -0.63
CA TRP A 290 -28.46 8.36 -0.38
C TRP A 290 -29.24 8.83 -1.62
N TRP A 291 -30.30 9.57 -1.35
CA TRP A 291 -31.25 10.13 -2.32
C TRP A 291 -31.90 9.07 -3.20
N ASP A 292 -31.72 9.16 -4.52
CA ASP A 292 -32.39 8.31 -5.50
C ASP A 292 -31.55 7.12 -5.96
N THR A 293 -30.38 6.91 -5.34
CA THR A 293 -29.48 5.82 -5.66
C THR A 293 -30.09 4.47 -5.32
N GLN A 294 -30.01 3.53 -6.28
CA GLN A 294 -30.37 2.12 -6.08
C GLN A 294 -29.16 1.27 -6.43
N ILE A 295 -28.67 0.49 -5.46
CA ILE A 295 -27.48 -0.35 -5.59
C ILE A 295 -27.86 -1.82 -5.42
N TYR A 296 -27.67 -2.58 -6.48
CA TYR A 296 -27.87 -4.04 -6.50
C TYR A 296 -26.66 -4.80 -5.98
N GLY A 297 -25.47 -4.18 -6.02
CA GLY A 297 -24.19 -4.79 -5.71
C GLY A 297 -23.19 -3.79 -5.15
N VAL A 298 -22.59 -4.09 -4.00
CA VAL A 298 -21.36 -3.41 -3.55
C VAL A 298 -20.29 -4.46 -3.39
N PHE A 299 -19.21 -4.35 -4.17
CA PHE A 299 -18.04 -5.22 -4.06
C PHE A 299 -17.01 -4.50 -3.21
N HIS A 300 -16.61 -5.10 -2.11
CA HIS A 300 -15.65 -4.49 -1.20
C HIS A 300 -14.74 -5.55 -0.58
N GLN A 301 -13.68 -5.08 0.07
CA GLN A 301 -12.76 -5.90 0.83
C GLN A 301 -12.20 -5.07 1.97
N THR A 302 -11.69 -5.73 2.99
CA THR A 302 -11.03 -5.05 4.11
C THR A 302 -9.67 -5.64 4.38
N ALA A 303 -8.83 -4.84 5.01
CA ALA A 303 -7.53 -5.25 5.50
C ALA A 303 -7.25 -4.57 6.83
N VAL A 304 -6.27 -5.10 7.55
CA VAL A 304 -5.65 -4.40 8.67
C VAL A 304 -4.16 -4.41 8.43
N PHE A 305 -3.57 -3.21 8.35
CA PHE A 305 -2.12 -3.04 8.38
C PHE A 305 -1.66 -3.00 9.84
N VAL A 306 -0.56 -3.69 10.14
CA VAL A 306 0.04 -3.72 11.47
C VAL A 306 1.46 -3.19 11.39
N ALA A 307 1.70 -2.07 12.07
CA ALA A 307 3.03 -1.51 12.21
C ALA A 307 3.74 -2.23 13.37
N ASP A 308 4.50 -3.28 13.07
CA ASP A 308 5.37 -3.88 14.09
C ASP A 308 6.51 -2.91 14.44
N THR A 309 6.38 -2.21 15.56
CA THR A 309 7.36 -1.24 16.04
C THR A 309 8.68 -1.88 16.49
N ASN A 310 8.71 -3.21 16.67
CA ASN A 310 9.93 -3.95 16.96
C ASN A 310 10.64 -4.42 15.69
N PHE A 311 9.98 -4.32 14.54
CA PHE A 311 10.60 -4.62 13.26
C PHE A 311 11.68 -3.58 12.97
N LYS A 312 12.90 -4.07 12.73
CA LYS A 312 14.06 -3.23 12.45
C LYS A 312 14.31 -3.25 10.95
N ILE A 313 14.23 -2.07 10.35
CA ILE A 313 14.51 -1.85 8.94
C ILE A 313 15.98 -1.45 8.84
N PHE A 314 16.77 -2.36 8.33
CA PHE A 314 18.20 -2.15 8.06
C PHE A 314 18.39 -1.57 6.67
N ASP A 315 19.53 -0.92 6.46
CA ASP A 315 19.89 -0.42 5.14
C ASP A 315 20.06 -1.60 4.15
N PRO A 316 19.39 -1.57 2.98
CA PRO A 316 19.49 -2.66 2.02
C PRO A 316 20.86 -2.77 1.33
N ASP A 317 21.74 -1.76 1.47
CA ASP A 317 23.07 -1.73 0.88
C ASP A 317 24.20 -1.91 1.90
N CYS A 318 23.89 -1.84 3.20
CA CYS A 318 24.90 -1.89 4.25
C CYS A 318 24.64 -3.03 5.25
N ALA A 319 25.72 -3.65 5.70
CA ALA A 319 25.69 -4.54 6.86
C ALA A 319 25.73 -3.69 8.14
N GLU A 320 25.28 -4.26 9.24
CA GLU A 320 25.34 -3.59 10.53
C GLU A 320 25.82 -4.56 11.60
N LEU A 321 26.70 -4.07 12.47
CA LEU A 321 27.35 -4.85 13.52
C LEU A 321 26.86 -4.34 14.87
N PHE A 322 26.53 -5.24 15.79
CA PHE A 322 25.92 -4.91 17.08
C PHE A 322 26.73 -5.46 18.26
N SER A 323 26.76 -4.69 19.36
CA SER A 323 27.51 -5.08 20.55
C SER A 323 26.79 -6.12 21.44
N GLU A 324 25.49 -6.33 21.21
CA GLU A 324 24.65 -7.30 21.94
C GLU A 324 23.93 -8.27 21.00
N PHE A 325 23.26 -9.27 21.57
CA PHE A 325 22.42 -10.22 20.84
C PHE A 325 21.12 -9.58 20.36
N ASN A 326 20.53 -10.16 19.31
CA ASN A 326 19.25 -9.76 18.72
C ASN A 326 19.25 -8.31 18.21
N PHE A 327 20.37 -7.89 17.61
CA PHE A 327 20.56 -6.58 16.97
C PHE A 327 20.41 -5.42 17.96
N LYS A 328 20.94 -5.59 19.19
CA LYS A 328 20.83 -4.63 20.29
C LYS A 328 22.19 -4.04 20.68
N GLY A 329 22.15 -3.02 21.54
CA GLY A 329 23.32 -2.29 22.02
C GLY A 329 23.76 -1.22 21.03
N ASP A 330 25.04 -0.84 21.11
CA ASP A 330 25.63 0.04 20.12
C ASP A 330 25.72 -0.69 18.78
N SER A 331 25.83 0.09 17.72
CA SER A 331 25.91 -0.41 16.35
C SER A 331 26.85 0.40 15.47
N ILE A 332 27.40 -0.24 14.45
CA ILE A 332 28.16 0.41 13.37
C ILE A 332 27.73 -0.16 12.01
N THR A 333 27.53 0.73 11.04
CA THR A 333 27.12 0.41 9.68
C THR A 333 28.34 0.24 8.77
N VAL A 334 28.34 -0.82 7.97
CA VAL A 334 29.39 -1.19 7.01
C VAL A 334 28.77 -1.26 5.62
N CYS A 335 28.90 -0.20 4.82
CA CYS A 335 28.33 -0.16 3.46
C CYS A 335 29.29 -0.74 2.40
N ASP A 336 30.58 -0.50 2.57
CA ASP A 336 31.63 -0.99 1.66
C ASP A 336 32.79 -1.57 2.48
N ARG A 337 33.84 -0.79 2.68
CA ARG A 337 35.11 -1.22 3.27
C ARG A 337 35.42 -0.35 4.47
N ILE A 338 35.50 -0.95 5.66
CA ILE A 338 36.01 -0.30 6.86
C ILE A 338 37.39 -0.90 7.18
N PRO A 339 38.47 -0.17 6.85
CA PRO A 339 39.83 -0.64 7.04
C PRO A 339 40.34 -0.40 8.46
N ASP A 340 39.50 -0.04 9.44
CA ASP A 340 39.85 0.03 10.86
C ASP A 340 38.57 0.25 11.68
N LEU A 341 37.97 -0.80 12.23
CA LEU A 341 36.76 -0.67 13.06
C LEU A 341 37.03 0.22 14.30
N PRO A 342 38.09 -0.01 15.10
CA PRO A 342 38.48 0.90 16.19
C PRO A 342 38.67 2.36 15.75
N GLY A 343 39.36 2.60 14.63
CA GLY A 343 39.56 3.93 14.06
C GLY A 343 38.26 4.62 13.63
N TYR A 344 37.24 3.83 13.30
CA TYR A 344 35.87 4.29 13.02
C TYR A 344 34.98 4.36 14.28
N GLY A 345 35.58 4.26 15.48
CA GLY A 345 34.90 4.41 16.76
C GLY A 345 34.26 3.12 17.30
N TRP A 346 34.52 1.96 16.68
CA TRP A 346 34.00 0.68 17.12
C TRP A 346 35.05 -0.15 17.87
N SER A 347 34.97 -0.18 19.20
CA SER A 347 35.86 -0.96 20.06
C SER A 347 35.15 -2.12 20.77
N LYS A 348 33.89 -2.39 20.42
CA LYS A 348 33.03 -3.36 21.12
C LYS A 348 33.08 -4.73 20.45
N PRO A 349 32.90 -5.84 21.21
CA PRO A 349 32.76 -7.15 20.61
C PRO A 349 31.49 -7.22 19.75
N ILE A 350 31.55 -7.92 18.62
CA ILE A 350 30.41 -8.11 17.74
C ILE A 350 29.66 -9.36 18.21
N LYS A 351 28.38 -9.19 18.56
CA LYS A 351 27.51 -10.26 19.09
C LYS A 351 26.31 -10.58 18.21
N SER A 352 25.93 -9.67 17.32
CA SER A 352 24.98 -9.93 16.25
C SER A 352 25.28 -9.02 15.05
N LEU A 353 24.80 -9.41 13.87
CA LEU A 353 25.01 -8.65 12.64
C LEU A 353 23.90 -8.84 11.62
N THR A 354 23.71 -7.85 10.76
CA THR A 354 22.82 -7.92 9.59
C THR A 354 23.64 -7.92 8.31
N VAL A 355 23.17 -8.66 7.31
CA VAL A 355 23.78 -8.74 5.99
C VAL A 355 22.67 -8.61 4.93
N PRO A 356 22.80 -7.68 3.98
CA PRO A 356 21.87 -7.59 2.86
C PRO A 356 21.79 -8.86 2.02
N VAL A 357 20.61 -9.18 1.48
CA VAL A 357 20.28 -10.44 0.77
C VAL A 357 21.16 -10.71 -0.46
N SER A 358 21.77 -9.68 -1.05
CA SER A 358 22.64 -9.77 -2.23
C SER A 358 24.12 -9.54 -1.92
N ARG A 359 24.49 -9.43 -0.63
CA ARG A 359 25.85 -9.10 -0.22
C ARG A 359 26.42 -10.13 0.74
N ARG A 360 27.74 -10.14 0.82
CA ARG A 360 28.52 -10.95 1.74
C ARG A 360 29.38 -10.04 2.59
N LEU A 361 29.20 -10.13 3.90
CA LEU A 361 30.03 -9.44 4.87
C LEU A 361 31.21 -10.32 5.24
N TYR A 362 32.42 -9.78 5.11
CA TYR A 362 33.66 -10.38 5.57
C TYR A 362 34.17 -9.60 6.79
N LEU A 363 34.46 -10.33 7.86
CA LEU A 363 35.10 -9.81 9.06
C LEU A 363 36.48 -10.43 9.21
N PHE A 364 37.48 -9.60 9.54
CA PHE A 364 38.87 -10.04 9.67
C PHE A 364 39.41 -9.68 11.06
N ASN A 365 40.23 -10.59 11.61
CA ASN A 365 40.85 -10.40 12.93
C ASN A 365 42.19 -9.66 12.87
N LYS A 366 42.74 -9.39 11.68
CA LYS A 366 43.97 -8.61 11.48
C LYS A 366 43.76 -7.48 10.49
N GLU A 367 44.73 -6.59 10.46
CA GLU A 367 44.69 -5.39 9.63
C GLU A 367 44.76 -5.63 8.13
N LYS A 368 44.27 -4.65 7.36
CA LYS A 368 44.31 -4.57 5.90
C LYS A 368 43.71 -5.79 5.18
N TYR A 369 42.62 -6.35 5.71
CA TYR A 369 41.94 -7.54 5.17
C TYR A 369 42.79 -8.82 5.22
N GLU A 370 43.71 -8.90 6.18
CA GLU A 370 44.56 -10.07 6.41
C GLU A 370 44.04 -10.93 7.58
N GLY A 371 44.64 -12.10 7.77
CA GLY A 371 44.36 -12.98 8.92
C GLY A 371 43.17 -13.92 8.75
N GLN A 372 42.57 -14.33 9.87
CA GLN A 372 41.43 -15.23 9.87
C GLN A 372 40.18 -14.47 9.44
N ARG A 373 39.56 -14.98 8.38
CA ARG A 373 38.37 -14.41 7.74
C ARG A 373 37.14 -15.20 8.13
N THR A 374 36.10 -14.51 8.59
CA THR A 374 34.77 -15.08 8.75
C THR A 374 33.84 -14.36 7.79
N SER A 375 32.98 -15.11 7.08
CA SER A 375 32.04 -14.53 6.12
C SER A 375 30.60 -14.85 6.48
N PHE A 376 29.72 -13.88 6.27
CA PHE A 376 28.29 -13.97 6.53
C PHE A 376 27.52 -13.55 5.27
N ILE A 377 26.52 -14.35 4.90
CA ILE A 377 25.59 -14.08 3.79
C ILE A 377 24.15 -13.90 4.28
N SER A 378 23.96 -13.93 5.59
CA SER A 378 22.67 -13.81 6.25
C SER A 378 22.83 -13.23 7.64
N ASN A 379 21.77 -12.61 8.13
CA ASN A 379 21.70 -12.04 9.48
C ASN A 379 22.06 -13.08 10.54
N GLN A 380 22.85 -12.68 11.53
CA GLN A 380 23.18 -13.51 12.69
C GLN A 380 22.61 -12.83 13.94
N PRO A 381 21.50 -13.31 14.51
CA PRO A 381 20.91 -12.73 15.72
C PRO A 381 21.76 -13.01 16.96
N MET A 382 22.64 -14.01 16.92
CA MET A 382 23.51 -14.38 18.02
C MET A 382 24.79 -15.01 17.49
N MET A 383 25.93 -14.50 17.96
CA MET A 383 27.25 -15.02 17.66
C MET A 383 28.07 -15.11 18.94
N GLU A 384 28.96 -16.08 19.04
CA GLU A 384 29.99 -16.03 20.09
C GLU A 384 30.77 -14.71 19.96
N SER A 385 31.09 -14.12 21.12
CA SER A 385 31.68 -12.78 21.19
C SER A 385 33.06 -12.78 20.53
N ILE A 386 33.16 -12.23 19.32
CA ILE A 386 34.42 -12.14 18.58
C ILE A 386 34.77 -10.67 18.38
N THR A 387 36.02 -10.32 18.68
CA THR A 387 36.60 -9.01 18.36
C THR A 387 37.22 -9.08 16.98
N PHE A 388 36.65 -8.34 16.04
CA PHE A 388 37.18 -8.18 14.69
C PHE A 388 37.72 -6.75 14.54
N SER A 389 38.74 -6.59 13.72
CA SER A 389 39.38 -5.28 13.51
C SER A 389 38.95 -4.63 12.19
N PHE A 390 38.40 -5.40 11.23
CA PHE A 390 38.09 -4.95 9.86
C PHE A 390 36.78 -5.55 9.36
N ALA A 391 36.06 -4.80 8.53
CA ALA A 391 34.84 -5.24 7.89
C ALA A 391 34.83 -4.87 6.39
N GLN A 392 34.37 -5.80 5.56
CA GLN A 392 34.22 -5.58 4.13
C GLN A 392 32.92 -6.19 3.65
N LEU A 393 32.09 -5.40 2.98
CA LEU A 393 30.89 -5.84 2.32
C LEU A 393 31.15 -5.90 0.81
N GLN A 394 30.78 -7.03 0.19
CA GLN A 394 30.90 -7.23 -1.26
C GLN A 394 29.59 -7.80 -1.82
N PRO A 395 29.29 -7.60 -3.12
CA PRO A 395 28.26 -8.36 -3.81
C PRO A 395 28.55 -9.86 -3.71
N ILE A 396 27.50 -10.68 -3.66
CA ILE A 396 27.65 -12.12 -3.90
C ILE A 396 27.90 -12.27 -5.39
N GLU A 397 29.15 -12.55 -5.78
CA GLU A 397 29.43 -13.03 -7.14
C GLU A 397 28.73 -14.38 -7.30
N GLU A 398 27.80 -14.49 -8.25
CA GLU A 398 27.34 -15.79 -8.72
C GLU A 398 28.57 -16.51 -9.30
N ASP A 399 28.91 -17.69 -8.76
CA ASP A 399 29.93 -18.56 -9.34
C ASP A 399 29.47 -18.98 -10.76
N ASN A 400 29.68 -18.10 -11.74
CA ASN A 400 29.73 -18.46 -13.15
C ASN A 400 31.11 -19.07 -13.41
N GLN A 401 31.34 -20.27 -12.85
CA GLN A 401 32.47 -21.12 -13.23
C GLN A 401 31.98 -22.52 -13.65
N VAL A 402 32.05 -22.70 -14.98
CA VAL A 402 32.40 -23.94 -15.69
C VAL A 402 31.31 -25.01 -15.84
N LEU A 403 30.50 -24.86 -16.90
CA LEU A 403 30.22 -25.97 -17.83
C LEU A 403 30.74 -25.59 -19.22
N ALA A 404 32.06 -25.49 -19.31
CA ALA A 404 32.79 -25.46 -20.56
C ALA A 404 34.01 -26.38 -20.43
N SER A 405 33.75 -27.68 -20.30
CA SER A 405 34.62 -28.77 -20.78
C SER A 405 34.09 -30.12 -20.28
N GLN A 406 33.32 -30.82 -21.11
CA GLN A 406 33.56 -32.21 -21.54
C GLN A 406 32.61 -32.57 -22.67
#